data_AF-A0AAW4CKE5-F1
#
_entry.id   AF-A0AAW4CKE5-F1
#
_cell.length_a   1.000
_cell.length_b   1.000
_cell.length_c   1.000
_cell.angle_alpha   90.00
_cell.angle_beta   90.00
_cell.angle_gamma   90.00
#
_symmetry.space_group_name_H-M   'P 1'
#
loop_
_entity.id
_entity.type
_entity.pdbx_description
1 polymer ?
#
loop_
_entity_poly.entity_id
_entity_poly.type
_entity_poly.pdbx_seq_one_letter_code
_entity_poly.pdbx_strand_id
1 'polypeptide(L)' 'FIDAKYSVSDYINGYYNNVRPHHYNAGLAPNESEIRYKDSKTVAKFY' A
#
# COMPACT_ATOMS: atom_id res chain seq x y z
N PHE A 1 -9.37 -13.69 -22.08
CA PHE A 1 -8.18 -12.94 -22.54
C PHE A 1 -7.83 -11.75 -21.63
N ILE A 2 -8.84 -11.07 -21.06
CA ILE A 2 -8.66 -9.94 -20.13
C ILE A 2 -7.89 -10.36 -18.87
N ASP A 3 -8.31 -11.43 -18.20
CA ASP A 3 -7.66 -11.87 -16.94
C ASP A 3 -6.18 -12.24 -17.16
N ALA A 4 -5.87 -12.97 -18.24
CA ALA A 4 -4.50 -13.31 -18.59
C ALA A 4 -3.64 -12.06 -18.86
N LYS A 5 -4.23 -11.02 -19.48
CA LYS A 5 -3.54 -9.75 -19.77
C LYS A 5 -3.13 -9.00 -18.50
N TYR A 6 -3.90 -9.10 -17.42
CA TYR A 6 -3.64 -8.37 -16.18
C TYR A 6 -2.96 -9.20 -15.09
N SER A 7 -2.95 -10.53 -15.22
CA SER A 7 -2.41 -11.48 -14.23
C SER A 7 -1.04 -11.11 -13.64
N VAL A 8 -0.09 -10.68 -14.46
CA VAL A 8 1.25 -10.28 -14.00
C VAL A 8 1.20 -8.99 -13.17
N SER A 9 0.48 -7.99 -13.65
CA SER A 9 0.31 -6.72 -12.94
C SER A 9 -0.44 -6.92 -11.63
N ASP A 10 -1.47 -7.75 -11.62
CA ASP A 10 -2.24 -8.07 -10.42
C ASP A 10 -1.39 -8.80 -9.39
N TYR A 11 -0.54 -9.74 -9.83
CA TYR A 11 0.43 -10.41 -8.96
C TYR A 11 1.43 -9.42 -8.35
N ILE A 12 2.04 -8.55 -9.17
CA ILE A 12 3.00 -7.56 -8.69
C ILE A 12 2.33 -6.61 -7.70
N ASN A 13 1.19 -6.01 -8.06
CA ASN A 13 0.47 -5.09 -7.18
C ASN A 13 0.03 -5.79 -5.90
N GLY A 14 -0.52 -7.01 -5.99
CA GLY A 14 -0.92 -7.80 -4.84
C GLY A 14 0.25 -8.08 -3.89
N TYR A 15 1.39 -8.53 -4.42
CA TYR A 15 2.57 -8.83 -3.60
C TYR A 15 3.12 -7.57 -2.91
N TYR A 16 3.32 -6.49 -3.68
CA TYR A 16 3.90 -5.27 -3.13
C TYR A 16 2.97 -4.59 -2.12
N ASN A 17 1.66 -4.61 -2.35
CA ASN A 17 0.71 -3.95 -1.45
C ASN A 17 0.46 -4.75 -0.16
N ASN A 18 0.52 -6.09 -0.20
CA ASN A 18 0.12 -6.93 0.93
C ASN A 18 1.29 -7.54 1.71
N VAL A 19 2.46 -7.76 1.08
CA VAL A 19 3.53 -8.58 1.68
C VAL A 19 4.79 -7.78 1.93
N ARG A 20 5.13 -6.82 1.06
CA ARG A 20 6.45 -6.19 1.10
C ARG A 20 6.57 -5.18 2.25
N PRO A 21 7.40 -5.43 3.27
CA PRO A 21 7.67 -4.45 4.31
C PRO A 21 8.44 -3.26 3.73
N HIS A 22 8.02 -2.05 4.07
CA HIS A 22 8.63 -0.83 3.55
C HIS A 22 9.17 0.04 4.69
N HIS A 23 10.45 0.44 4.63
CA HIS A 23 11.09 1.22 5.70
C HIS A 23 10.38 2.54 5.98
N TYR A 24 9.91 3.24 4.94
CA TYR A 24 9.13 4.47 5.10
C TYR A 24 7.80 4.25 5.83
N ASN A 25 7.23 3.04 5.73
CA ASN A 25 5.98 2.66 6.38
C ASN A 25 6.23 2.02 7.75
N ALA A 26 7.36 2.33 8.39
CA ALA A 26 7.81 1.71 9.64
C ALA A 26 7.93 0.17 9.55
N GLY A 27 8.31 -0.35 8.38
CA GLY A 27 8.45 -1.79 8.14
C GLY A 27 7.15 -2.52 7.83
N LEU A 28 6.03 -1.80 7.68
CA LEU A 28 4.74 -2.39 7.32
C LEU A 28 4.57 -2.53 5.80
N ALA A 29 3.65 -3.41 5.41
CA ALA A 29 3.16 -3.44 4.04
C ALA A 29 2.34 -2.16 3.73
N PRO A 30 2.29 -1.72 2.46
CA PRO A 30 1.51 -0.56 2.06
C PRO A 30 0.05 -0.59 2.52
N ASN A 31 -0.66 -1.71 2.33
CA ASN A 31 -2.07 -1.84 2.75
C ASN A 31 -2.26 -1.61 4.27
N GLU A 32 -1.38 -2.15 5.11
CA GLU A 32 -1.40 -1.99 6.56
C GLU A 32 -1.12 -0.54 6.95
N SER A 33 -0.19 0.10 6.27
CA SER A 33 0.13 1.51 6.50
C SER A 33 -1.04 2.43 6.12
N GLU A 34 -1.75 2.14 5.02
CA GLU A 34 -2.95 2.89 4.62
C GLU A 34 -4.10 2.72 5.62
N ILE A 35 -4.29 1.52 6.16
CA ILE A 35 -5.30 1.28 7.21
C ILE A 35 -4.98 2.13 8.44
N ARG A 36 -3.71 2.14 8.90
CA ARG A 36 -3.28 2.97 10.04
C ARG A 36 -3.40 4.46 9.75
N TYR A 37 -3.17 4.88 8.52
CA TYR A 37 -3.29 6.28 8.12
C TYR A 37 -4.72 6.82 8.29
N LYS A 38 -5.75 5.98 8.14
CA LYS A 38 -7.16 6.39 8.31
C LYS A 38 -7.47 6.95 9.70
N ASP A 39 -6.76 6.47 10.73
CA ASP A 39 -6.90 6.92 12.11
C ASP A 39 -5.85 7.97 12.50
N SER A 40 -5.02 8.42 11.56
CA SER A 40 -3.95 9.38 11.81
C SER A 40 -4.48 10.79 12.03
N LYS A 41 -3.79 11.57 12.86
CA LYS A 41 -4.11 12.98 13.08
C LYS A 41 -3.36 13.85 12.08
N THR A 42 -4.07 14.79 11.44
CA THR A 42 -3.44 15.79 10.59
C THR A 42 -2.54 16.70 11.43
N VAL A 43 -1.24 16.68 11.17
CA VAL A 43 -0.25 17.53 11.85
C VAL A 43 0.18 18.72 11.01
N ALA A 44 -0.10 18.71 9.70
CA ALA A 44 0.15 19.83 8.81
C ALA A 44 -0.93 20.91 9.00
N LYS A 45 -0.50 22.14 9.25
CA LYS A 45 -1.37 23.32 9.16
C LYS A 45 -1.18 23.93 7.78
N PHE A 46 -2.28 24.07 7.04
CA PHE A 46 -2.31 24.87 5.83
C PHE A 46 -2.56 26.33 6.27
N TYR A 47 -1.53 27.17 6.18
CA TYR A 47 -1.65 28.62 6.31
C TYR A 47 -1.48 29.23 4.92
#